data_AF-A0A533ZHF0-F1
#
_entry.id   AF-A0A533ZHF0-F1
#
_cell.length_a   1.000
_cell.length_b   1.000
_cell.length_c   1.000
_cell.angle_alpha   90.00
_cell.angle_beta   90.00
_cell.angle_gamma   90.00
#
_symmetry.space_group_name_H-M   'P 1'
#
loop_
_entity.id
_entity.type
_entity.pdbx_description
1 polymer ?
#
loop_
_entity_poly.entity_id
_entity_poly.type
_entity_poly.pdbx_seq_one_letter_code
_entity_poly.pdbx_strand_id
1 'polypeptide(L)' 'GVYQYLPASIRSFPDQEELARLLREVGFEKVEYHNLSGGIVAIHVAVK' A
#
# COMPACT_ATOMS: atom_id res chain seq x y z
N GLY A 1 22.03 -11.89 -7.95
CA GLY A 1 21.99 -12.55 -6.64
C GLY A 1 20.55 -12.90 -6.30
N VAL A 2 20.32 -13.92 -5.48
CA VAL A 2 18.98 -14.27 -4.98
C VAL A 2 18.34 -13.07 -4.27
N TYR A 3 17.02 -12.88 -4.44
CA TYR A 3 16.21 -11.78 -3.87
C TYR A 3 16.47 -10.36 -4.39
N GLN A 4 17.09 -10.18 -5.57
CA GLN A 4 17.19 -8.85 -6.19
C GLN A 4 15.83 -8.17 -6.44
N TYR A 5 14.75 -8.96 -6.56
CA TYR A 5 13.41 -8.41 -6.73
C TYR A 5 12.91 -7.66 -5.50
N LEU A 6 13.40 -7.97 -4.29
CA LEU A 6 12.84 -7.45 -3.04
C LEU A 6 13.15 -5.94 -2.85
N PRO A 7 14.41 -5.47 -2.98
CA PRO A 7 14.66 -4.02 -2.92
C PRO A 7 14.00 -3.27 -4.07
N ALA A 8 13.91 -3.88 -5.26
CA ALA A 8 13.26 -3.28 -6.41
C ALA A 8 11.75 -3.14 -6.18
N SER A 9 11.09 -4.19 -5.66
CA SER A 9 9.65 -4.19 -5.38
C SER A 9 9.28 -3.20 -4.28
N ILE A 10 10.11 -3.03 -3.25
CA ILE A 10 9.89 -2.03 -2.20
C ILE A 10 9.89 -0.62 -2.78
N ARG A 11 10.81 -0.32 -3.72
CA ARG A 11 10.91 1.01 -4.33
C ARG A 11 9.77 1.31 -5.30
N SER A 12 9.24 0.29 -5.97
CA SER A 12 8.15 0.45 -6.94
C SER A 12 6.77 0.35 -6.32
N PHE A 13 6.66 -0.09 -5.06
CA PHE A 13 5.37 -0.21 -4.39
C PHE A 13 4.85 1.19 -4.03
N PRO A 14 3.57 1.50 -4.29
CA PRO A 14 2.99 2.78 -3.93
C PRO A 14 3.06 3.00 -2.42
N ASP A 15 3.21 4.26 -2.01
CA ASP A 15 3.07 4.60 -0.60
C ASP A 15 1.62 4.41 -0.12
N GLN A 16 1.38 4.64 1.17
CA GLN A 16 0.08 4.34 1.77
C GLN A 16 -1.05 5.19 1.19
N GLU A 17 -0.80 6.47 0.91
CA GLU A 17 -1.82 7.37 0.35
C GLU A 17 -2.03 7.07 -1.14
N GLU A 18 -0.98 6.80 -1.89
CA GLU A 18 -1.10 6.44 -3.29
C GLU A 18 -1.87 5.12 -3.47
N LEU A 19 -1.62 4.11 -2.64
CA LEU A 19 -2.41 2.88 -2.67
C LEU A 19 -3.87 3.14 -2.28
N ALA A 20 -4.13 3.99 -1.28
CA ALA A 20 -5.49 4.37 -0.90
C ALA A 20 -6.22 5.09 -2.05
N ARG A 21 -5.53 5.97 -2.78
CA ARG A 21 -6.05 6.62 -3.99
C ARG A 21 -6.40 5.61 -5.07
N LEU A 22 -5.50 4.67 -5.36
CA LEU A 22 -5.75 3.61 -6.35
C LEU A 22 -6.97 2.76 -5.98
N LEU A 23 -7.16 2.44 -4.70
CA LEU A 23 -8.35 1.73 -4.23
C LEU A 23 -9.63 2.53 -4.47
N ARG A 24 -9.63 3.85 -4.20
CA ARG A 24 -10.77 4.73 -4.49
C ARG A 24 -11.07 4.81 -5.99
N GLU A 25 -10.04 4.90 -6.82
CA GLU A 25 -10.17 4.99 -8.28
C GLU A 25 -10.82 3.75 -8.91
N VAL A 26 -10.56 2.57 -8.36
CA VAL A 26 -11.19 1.32 -8.81
C VAL A 26 -12.55 1.04 -8.17
N GLY A 27 -13.10 2.02 -7.43
CA GLY A 27 -14.46 2.00 -6.91
C GLY A 27 -14.63 1.44 -5.51
N PHE A 28 -13.56 1.27 -4.73
CA PHE A 28 -13.73 0.98 -3.31
C PHE A 28 -14.10 2.23 -2.52
N GLU A 29 -14.98 2.06 -1.54
CA GLU A 29 -15.45 3.08 -0.61
C GLU A 29 -14.87 2.85 0.79
N LYS A 30 -14.99 3.87 1.66
CA LYS A 30 -14.48 3.85 3.04
C LYS A 30 -13.02 3.37 3.14
N VAL A 31 -12.19 3.85 2.20
CA VAL A 31 -10.78 3.49 2.12
C VAL A 31 -10.00 4.22 3.21
N GLU A 32 -9.49 3.44 4.14
CA GLU A 32 -8.65 3.87 5.27
C GLU A 32 -7.39 3.01 5.36
N TYR A 33 -6.33 3.55 5.94
CA TYR A 33 -5.12 2.78 6.21
C TYR A 33 -4.57 3.10 7.61
N HIS A 34 -3.90 2.10 8.19
CA HIS A 34 -3.25 2.22 9.49
C HIS A 34 -1.79 1.81 9.40
N ASN A 35 -0.90 2.72 9.79
CA ASN A 35 0.53 2.48 9.85
C ASN A 35 0.90 1.62 11.07
N LEU A 36 1.76 0.64 10.83
CA LEU A 36 2.39 -0.22 11.83
C LEU A 36 3.90 0.00 11.80
N SER A 37 4.55 -0.24 12.94
CA SER A 37 6.02 -0.13 13.07
C SER A 37 6.58 1.20 12.53
N GLY A 38 5.90 2.33 12.81
CA GLY A 38 6.32 3.65 12.36
C GLY A 38 6.19 3.91 10.86
N GLY A 39 5.37 3.13 10.13
CA GLY A 39 5.13 3.30 8.70
C GLY A 39 5.92 2.37 7.80
N ILE A 40 6.69 1.43 8.37
CA ILE A 40 7.37 0.37 7.60
C ILE A 40 6.34 -0.58 6.97
N VAL A 41 5.21 -0.78 7.65
CA VAL A 41 4.08 -1.61 7.19
C VAL A 41 2.79 -0.82 7.38
N ALA A 42 1.80 -1.05 6.51
CA ALA A 42 0.46 -0.51 6.69
C ALA A 42 -0.61 -1.58 6.39
N ILE A 43 -1.76 -1.47 7.05
CA ILE A 43 -2.97 -2.24 6.73
C ILE A 43 -3.95 -1.29 6.05
N HIS A 44 -4.40 -1.63 4.85
CA HIS A 44 -5.48 -0.94 4.13
C HIS A 44 -6.80 -1.68 4.31
N VAL A 45 -7.85 -0.95 4.67
CA VAL A 45 -9.22 -1.47 4.84
C VAL A 45 -10.15 -0.69 3.91
N ALA A 46 -11.00 -1.42 3.18
CA ALA A 46 -11.92 -0.83 2.22
C ALA A 46 -13.15 -1.71 2.01
N VAL A 47 -14.25 -1.10 1.56
CA VAL A 47 -15.53 -1.78 1.23
C VAL A 47 -15.80 -1.61 -0.27
N LYS A 48 -16.37 -2.62 -0.91
CA LYS A 48 -16.81 -2.54 -2.31
C LYS A 48 -18.31 -2.34 -2.39
#